data_AF-A0A3C1ABH1-F1
#
_entry.id   AF-A0A3C1ABH1-F1
#
_cell.length_a   1.000
_cell.length_b   1.000
_cell.length_c   1.000
_cell.angle_alpha   90.00
_cell.angle_beta   90.00
_cell.angle_gamma   90.00
#
_symmetry.space_group_name_H-M   'P 1'
#
loop_
_entity.id
_entity.type
_entity.pdbx_description
1 polymer ?
#
loop_
_entity_poly.entity_id
_entity_poly.type
_entity_poly.pdbx_seq_one_letter_code
_entity_poly.pdbx_strand_id
1 'polypeptide(L)'
;MVPSGERYEGSEVFKKMERTDPDYFKAYNQLMRGFMAESFFLYDLVQNYLVHQGKISKKEPLYIAFTHNEIYQARKGFLLRMEDGITKKDGIYYIDFNRDILDDNPAKAGSYTQVLPEEIGRIILSQLSGKVNQIVPKEHYFCTQTDRA
;
A
#
# COMPACT_ATOMS: atom_id res chain seq x y z
N MET A 1 -3.17 1.67 -9.28
CA MET A 1 -4.51 2.02 -9.78
C MET A 1 -4.63 3.53 -9.80
N VAL A 2 -5.50 4.06 -10.65
CA VAL A 2 -5.74 5.51 -10.80
C VAL A 2 -7.23 5.76 -10.88
N PRO A 3 -7.72 6.97 -10.58
CA PRO A 3 -9.10 7.35 -10.85
C PRO A 3 -9.50 7.05 -12.31
N SER A 4 -10.67 6.47 -12.52
CA SER A 4 -11.20 6.24 -13.88
C SER A 4 -11.83 7.50 -14.46
N GLY A 5 -12.12 8.51 -13.64
CA GLY A 5 -12.93 9.68 -13.98
C GLY A 5 -14.44 9.43 -13.86
N GLU A 6 -14.84 8.21 -13.54
CA GLU A 6 -16.24 7.82 -13.37
C GLU A 6 -16.62 7.80 -11.88
N ARG A 7 -17.92 7.96 -11.61
CA ARG A 7 -18.50 7.76 -10.28
C ARG A 7 -19.57 6.69 -10.34
N TYR A 8 -19.66 5.88 -9.29
CA TYR A 8 -20.69 4.87 -9.12
C TYR A 8 -21.24 4.96 -7.70
N GLU A 9 -22.55 5.12 -7.56
CA GLU A 9 -23.22 5.38 -6.27
C GLU A 9 -22.57 6.54 -5.50
N GLY A 10 -22.14 7.60 -6.20
CA GLY A 10 -21.50 8.79 -5.63
C GLY A 10 -20.00 8.62 -5.27
N SER A 11 -19.48 7.40 -5.29
CA SER A 11 -18.08 7.10 -4.98
C SER A 11 -17.21 7.09 -6.24
N GLU A 12 -15.94 7.47 -6.09
CA GLU A 12 -14.96 7.41 -7.17
C GLU A 12 -14.66 5.96 -7.55
N VAL A 13 -14.52 5.70 -8.85
CA VAL A 13 -14.16 4.40 -9.40
C VAL A 13 -12.69 4.43 -9.80
N PHE A 14 -11.92 3.43 -9.35
CA PHE A 14 -10.54 3.23 -9.76
C PHE A 14 -10.46 2.30 -10.97
N LYS A 15 -9.43 2.47 -11.77
CA LYS A 15 -9.05 1.52 -12.82
C LYS A 15 -7.61 1.08 -12.66
N LYS A 16 -7.30 -0.09 -13.23
CA LYS A 16 -5.91 -0.54 -13.34
C LYS A 16 -5.15 0.47 -14.20
N MET A 17 -3.95 0.81 -13.75
CA MET A 17 -3.03 1.64 -14.53
C MET A 17 -2.47 0.78 -15.67
N GLU A 18 -2.55 1.28 -16.90
CA GLU A 18 -2.07 0.57 -18.07
C GLU A 18 -0.54 0.56 -18.12
N ARG A 19 0.06 -0.45 -18.75
CA ARG A 19 1.53 -0.52 -18.91
C ARG A 19 2.08 0.55 -19.84
N THR A 20 1.23 1.15 -20.66
CA THR A 20 1.52 2.28 -21.54
C THR A 20 1.57 3.61 -20.78
N ASP A 21 1.05 3.65 -19.55
CA ASP A 21 1.04 4.85 -18.72
C ASP A 21 2.47 5.15 -18.22
N PRO A 22 2.99 6.38 -18.42
CA PRO A 22 4.30 6.77 -17.91
C PRO A 22 4.43 6.58 -16.39
N ASP A 23 3.35 6.81 -15.63
CA ASP A 23 3.36 6.67 -14.19
C ASP A 23 3.48 5.20 -13.75
N TYR A 24 3.08 4.24 -14.61
CA TYR A 24 3.26 2.82 -14.34
C TYR A 24 4.74 2.47 -14.23
N PHE A 25 5.56 2.95 -15.17
CA PHE A 25 6.99 2.68 -15.15
C PHE A 25 7.70 3.37 -13.98
N LYS A 26 7.27 4.58 -13.62
CA LYS A 26 7.79 5.27 -12.43
C LYS A 26 7.51 4.46 -11.17
N ALA A 27 6.24 4.12 -10.94
CA ALA A 27 5.81 3.32 -9.80
C ALA A 27 6.52 1.97 -9.75
N TYR A 28 6.58 1.25 -10.86
CA TYR A 28 7.25 -0.05 -10.92
C TYR A 28 8.74 0.06 -10.57
N ASN A 29 9.44 1.03 -11.16
CA ASN A 29 10.88 1.20 -10.92
C ASN A 29 11.20 1.70 -9.51
N GLN A 30 10.36 2.54 -8.93
CA GLN A 30 10.60 3.13 -7.62
C GLN A 30 10.22 2.17 -6.50
N LEU A 31 9.04 1.54 -6.59
CA LEU A 31 8.48 0.77 -5.48
C LEU A 31 9.02 -0.67 -5.43
N MET A 32 9.37 -1.27 -6.56
CA MET A 32 9.82 -2.68 -6.62
C MET A 32 11.32 -2.87 -6.37
N ARG A 33 12.01 -1.89 -5.78
CA ARG A 33 13.47 -1.94 -5.57
C ARG A 33 13.85 -1.82 -4.10
N GLY A 34 14.95 -2.48 -3.72
CA GLY A 34 15.54 -2.38 -2.39
C GLY A 34 14.63 -2.92 -1.28
N PHE A 35 14.75 -2.36 -0.09
CA PHE A 35 14.04 -2.84 1.11
C PHE A 35 12.51 -2.71 1.03
N MET A 36 11.97 -1.85 0.15
CA MET A 36 10.52 -1.79 -0.08
C MET A 36 9.99 -3.10 -0.67
N ALA A 37 10.76 -3.77 -1.53
CA ALA A 37 10.40 -5.07 -2.10
C ALA A 37 10.12 -6.13 -1.01
N GLU A 38 10.86 -6.09 0.10
CA GLU A 38 10.68 -6.99 1.24
C GLU A 38 9.30 -6.80 1.90
N SER A 39 8.78 -5.57 1.96
CA SER A 39 7.44 -5.33 2.51
C SER A 39 6.34 -5.95 1.65
N PHE A 40 6.47 -5.95 0.31
CA PHE A 40 5.55 -6.67 -0.57
C PHE A 40 5.64 -8.19 -0.38
N PHE A 41 6.85 -8.73 -0.17
CA PHE A 41 7.04 -10.14 0.13
C PHE A 41 6.37 -10.55 1.45
N LEU A 42 6.52 -9.74 2.51
CA LEU A 42 5.83 -9.94 3.77
C LEU A 42 4.31 -9.92 3.61
N TYR A 43 3.77 -9.01 2.80
CA TYR A 43 2.35 -8.99 2.48
C TYR A 43 1.90 -10.28 1.79
N ASP A 44 2.64 -10.79 0.79
CA ASP A 44 2.30 -12.07 0.14
C ASP A 44 2.32 -13.25 1.13
N LEU A 45 3.30 -13.31 2.04
CA LEU A 45 3.34 -14.33 3.10
C LEU A 45 2.09 -14.30 3.98
N VAL A 46 1.63 -13.11 4.36
CA VAL A 46 0.40 -12.95 5.15
C VAL A 46 -0.82 -13.39 4.35
N GLN A 47 -0.90 -13.05 3.06
CA GLN A 47 -1.98 -13.53 2.19
C GLN A 47 -1.99 -15.06 2.09
N ASN A 48 -0.82 -15.70 1.93
CA ASN A 48 -0.70 -17.17 1.96
C ASN A 48 -1.25 -17.73 3.29
N TYR A 49 -0.78 -17.18 4.42
CA TYR A 49 -1.21 -17.61 5.73
C TYR A 49 -2.73 -17.53 5.90
N LEU A 50 -3.36 -16.42 5.50
CA LEU A 50 -4.80 -16.23 5.61
C LEU A 50 -5.60 -17.20 4.72
N VAL A 51 -5.11 -17.48 3.51
CA VAL A 51 -5.70 -18.50 2.62
C VAL A 51 -5.61 -19.89 3.27
N HIS A 52 -4.43 -20.28 3.77
CA HIS A 52 -4.24 -21.58 4.41
C HIS A 52 -5.06 -21.76 5.70
N GLN A 53 -5.36 -20.68 6.40
CA GLN A 53 -6.26 -20.68 7.56
C GLN A 53 -7.75 -20.65 7.19
N GLY A 54 -8.10 -20.60 5.90
CA GLY A 54 -9.48 -20.49 5.43
C GLY A 54 -10.14 -19.15 5.76
N LYS A 55 -9.38 -18.13 6.16
CA LYS A 55 -9.91 -16.80 6.50
C LYS A 55 -10.27 -15.97 5.27
N ILE A 56 -9.59 -16.23 4.15
CA ILE A 56 -9.90 -15.69 2.83
C ILE A 56 -9.88 -16.81 1.80
N SER A 57 -10.69 -16.71 0.75
CA SER A 57 -10.84 -17.76 -0.26
C SER A 57 -9.69 -17.78 -1.29
N LYS A 58 -9.03 -16.64 -1.48
CA LYS A 58 -7.89 -16.47 -2.39
C LYS A 58 -7.03 -15.29 -1.92
N LYS A 59 -5.79 -15.24 -2.42
CA LYS A 59 -4.94 -14.07 -2.23
C LYS A 59 -5.53 -12.85 -2.94
N GLU A 60 -5.45 -11.70 -2.28
CA GLU A 60 -5.72 -10.41 -2.90
C GLU A 60 -4.40 -9.66 -3.12
N PRO A 61 -4.17 -9.06 -4.30
CA PRO A 61 -2.97 -8.28 -4.53
C PRO A 61 -2.96 -7.05 -3.62
N LEU A 62 -1.78 -6.50 -3.35
CA LEU A 62 -1.69 -5.19 -2.72
C LEU A 62 -2.10 -4.13 -3.73
N TYR A 63 -3.11 -3.35 -3.39
CA TYR A 63 -3.60 -2.25 -4.21
C TYR A 63 -2.94 -0.94 -3.79
N ILE A 64 -2.34 -0.23 -4.74
CA ILE A 64 -1.79 1.12 -4.52
C ILE A 64 -2.50 2.04 -5.50
N ALA A 65 -3.19 3.06 -5.01
CA ALA A 65 -3.80 4.13 -5.78
C ALA A 65 -2.85 5.32 -5.85
N PHE A 66 -2.76 5.91 -7.04
CA PHE A 66 -2.11 7.21 -7.24
C PHE A 66 -3.20 8.22 -7.58
N THR A 67 -3.49 9.11 -6.64
CA THR A 67 -4.54 10.13 -6.73
C THR A 67 -3.95 11.53 -6.57
N HIS A 68 -4.73 12.58 -6.75
CA HIS A 68 -4.31 13.94 -6.40
C HIS A 68 -4.77 14.35 -4.98
N ASN A 69 -5.12 13.37 -4.15
CA ASN A 69 -5.46 13.63 -2.75
C ASN A 69 -4.16 13.94 -1.97
N GLU A 70 -4.22 14.86 -1.00
CA GLU A 70 -3.11 15.12 -0.06
C GLU A 70 -3.04 14.03 1.03
N ILE A 71 -3.05 12.76 0.59
CA ILE A 71 -3.16 11.60 1.46
C ILE A 71 -2.07 10.58 1.09
N TYR A 72 -1.42 10.03 2.10
CA TYR A 72 -0.44 8.95 1.98
C TYR A 72 -0.73 7.86 3.00
N GLN A 73 -1.89 7.19 2.88
CA GLN A 73 -2.36 6.28 3.93
C GLN A 73 -3.07 5.04 3.40
N ALA A 74 -3.03 3.98 4.19
CA ALA A 74 -3.84 2.79 4.02
C ALA A 74 -5.33 3.12 4.25
N ARG A 75 -6.16 2.77 3.27
CA ARG A 75 -7.61 2.91 3.28
C ARG A 75 -8.25 1.56 3.02
N LYS A 76 -9.54 1.44 3.31
CA LYS A 76 -10.31 0.21 3.15
C LYS A 76 -11.58 0.49 2.37
N GLY A 77 -11.89 -0.38 1.42
CA GLY A 77 -13.07 -0.24 0.56
C GLY A 77 -12.82 0.69 -0.62
N PHE A 78 -13.05 0.19 -1.83
CA PHE A 78 -12.95 0.95 -3.07
C PHE A 78 -13.77 0.28 -4.18
N LEU A 79 -14.02 1.02 -5.25
CA LEU A 79 -14.67 0.52 -6.45
C LEU A 79 -13.63 0.34 -7.55
N LEU A 80 -13.57 -0.84 -8.17
CA LEU A 80 -12.59 -1.16 -9.21
C LEU A 80 -13.30 -1.49 -10.52
N ARG A 81 -12.98 -0.74 -11.57
CA ARG A 81 -13.36 -1.04 -12.95
C ARG A 81 -12.56 -2.25 -13.44
N MET A 82 -13.29 -3.31 -13.76
CA MET A 82 -12.85 -4.55 -14.40
C MET A 82 -13.41 -4.61 -15.83
N GLU A 83 -12.97 -5.58 -16.63
CA GLU A 83 -13.45 -5.76 -18.01
C GLU A 83 -14.95 -6.03 -18.10
N ASP A 84 -15.50 -6.71 -17.09
CA ASP A 84 -16.89 -7.14 -16.98
C ASP A 84 -17.80 -6.17 -16.21
N GLY A 85 -17.25 -5.10 -15.63
CA GLY A 85 -18.02 -4.10 -14.89
C GLY A 85 -17.29 -3.46 -13.72
N ILE A 86 -18.04 -3.02 -12.72
CA ILE A 86 -17.50 -2.39 -11.50
C ILE A 86 -17.61 -3.39 -10.36
N THR A 87 -16.47 -3.71 -9.74
CA THR A 87 -16.40 -4.59 -8.57
C THR A 87 -16.25 -3.77 -7.30
N LYS A 88 -17.11 -4.02 -6.30
CA LYS A 88 -16.98 -3.44 -4.95
C LYS A 88 -15.97 -4.23 -4.13
N LYS A 89 -15.00 -3.53 -3.52
CA LYS A 89 -13.90 -4.11 -2.73
C LYS A 89 -13.96 -3.68 -1.25
N ASP A 90 -15.16 -3.66 -0.67
CA ASP A 90 -15.48 -3.08 0.66
C ASP A 90 -14.62 -3.59 1.82
N GLY A 91 -14.13 -4.83 1.74
CA GLY A 91 -13.28 -5.46 2.75
C GLY A 91 -11.77 -5.31 2.53
N ILE A 92 -11.36 -4.78 1.38
CA ILE A 92 -9.96 -4.85 0.92
C ILE A 92 -9.26 -3.52 1.17
N TYR A 93 -8.02 -3.63 1.64
CA TYR A 93 -7.16 -2.48 1.87
C TYR A 93 -6.47 -2.05 0.57
N TYR A 94 -6.25 -0.75 0.44
CA TYR A 94 -5.37 -0.16 -0.56
C TYR A 94 -4.59 0.99 0.07
N ILE A 95 -3.45 1.35 -0.52
CA ILE A 95 -2.68 2.53 -0.12
C ILE A 95 -3.04 3.65 -1.09
N ASP A 96 -3.55 4.77 -0.56
CA ASP A 96 -3.76 5.98 -1.36
C ASP A 96 -2.52 6.85 -1.24
N PHE A 97 -1.82 7.03 -2.35
CA PHE A 97 -0.71 7.96 -2.47
C PHE A 97 -1.10 9.14 -3.33
N ASN A 98 -0.68 10.34 -2.91
CA ASN A 98 -0.57 11.44 -3.84
C ASN A 98 0.37 11.05 -4.98
N ARG A 99 -0.08 11.23 -6.21
CA ARG A 99 0.63 10.92 -7.46
C ARG A 99 1.99 11.62 -7.53
N ASP A 100 2.12 12.80 -6.94
CA ASP A 100 3.35 13.60 -6.96
C ASP A 100 4.52 12.89 -6.27
N ILE A 101 4.24 11.89 -5.42
CA ILE A 101 5.27 11.04 -4.81
C ILE A 101 6.13 10.30 -5.84
N LEU A 102 5.60 10.09 -7.05
CA LEU A 102 6.31 9.46 -8.15
C LEU A 102 7.39 10.36 -8.77
N ASP A 103 7.34 11.66 -8.50
CA ASP A 103 8.34 12.63 -8.94
C ASP A 103 9.23 13.11 -7.79
N ASP A 104 8.97 12.64 -6.57
CA ASP A 104 9.70 13.06 -5.38
C ASP A 104 11.09 12.44 -5.25
N ASN A 105 11.97 13.16 -4.56
CA ASN A 105 13.31 12.67 -4.24
C ASN A 105 13.22 11.58 -3.14
N PRO A 106 13.66 10.33 -3.41
CA PRO A 106 13.61 9.24 -2.43
C PRO A 106 14.41 9.49 -1.15
N ALA A 107 15.44 10.34 -1.21
CA ALA A 107 16.29 10.62 -0.05
C ALA A 107 15.65 11.58 0.97
N LYS A 108 14.50 12.20 0.67
CA LYS A 108 13.80 13.07 1.61
C LYS A 108 13.14 12.24 2.72
N ALA A 109 13.16 12.77 3.94
CA ALA A 109 12.37 12.21 5.04
C ALA A 109 10.87 12.26 4.67
N GLY A 110 10.11 11.22 5.03
CA GLY A 110 8.71 11.07 4.62
C GLY A 110 8.52 10.73 3.13
N SER A 111 9.58 10.33 2.42
CA SER A 111 9.44 9.85 1.04
C SER A 111 8.72 8.51 0.97
N TYR A 112 8.34 8.10 -0.25
CA TYR A 112 7.75 6.80 -0.52
C TYR A 112 8.56 5.63 0.06
N THR A 113 9.88 5.79 0.21
CA THR A 113 10.74 4.74 0.76
C THR A 113 10.46 4.43 2.23
N GLN A 114 10.00 5.42 3.00
CA GLN A 114 9.62 5.24 4.40
C GLN A 114 8.13 4.94 4.54
N VAL A 115 7.30 5.69 3.82
CA VAL A 115 5.84 5.62 3.94
C VAL A 115 5.30 4.31 3.41
N LEU A 116 5.81 3.79 2.29
CA LEU A 116 5.25 2.57 1.70
C LEU A 116 5.39 1.35 2.63
N PRO A 117 6.58 1.02 3.19
CA PRO A 117 6.68 -0.09 4.12
C PRO A 117 5.86 0.10 5.39
N GLU A 118 5.77 1.34 5.90
CA GLU A 118 4.94 1.67 7.07
C GLU A 118 3.47 1.33 6.81
N GLU A 119 2.91 1.80 5.69
CA GLU A 119 1.50 1.59 5.35
C GLU A 119 1.21 0.12 5.03
N ILE A 120 2.15 -0.60 4.39
CA ILE A 120 2.04 -2.06 4.22
C ILE A 120 2.01 -2.76 5.59
N GLY A 121 2.87 -2.34 6.51
CA GLY A 121 2.89 -2.84 7.89
C GLY A 121 1.54 -2.65 8.59
N ARG A 122 0.93 -1.46 8.46
CA ARG A 122 -0.42 -1.19 9.00
C ARG A 122 -1.48 -2.14 8.42
N ILE A 123 -1.42 -2.40 7.12
CA ILE A 123 -2.35 -3.34 6.45
C ILE A 123 -2.15 -4.75 7.00
N ILE A 124 -0.91 -5.23 7.07
CA ILE A 124 -0.57 -6.56 7.60
C ILE A 124 -1.08 -6.73 9.04
N LEU A 125 -0.77 -5.76 9.91
CA LEU A 125 -1.21 -5.79 11.30
C LEU A 125 -2.74 -5.80 11.42
N SER A 126 -3.41 -5.02 10.58
CA SER A 126 -4.88 -4.98 10.54
C SER A 126 -5.48 -6.31 10.10
N GLN A 127 -4.87 -6.98 9.12
CA GLN A 127 -5.31 -8.28 8.63
C GLN A 127 -5.09 -9.41 9.64
N LEU A 128 -3.98 -9.36 10.39
CA LEU A 128 -3.64 -10.41 11.37
C LEU A 128 -4.37 -10.23 12.70
N SER A 129 -4.51 -8.99 13.19
CA SER A 129 -5.07 -8.70 14.52
C SER A 129 -6.55 -8.34 14.52
N GLY A 130 -7.13 -8.00 13.36
CA GLY A 130 -8.49 -7.47 13.26
C GLY A 130 -8.68 -6.06 13.84
N LYS A 131 -7.59 -5.39 14.27
CA LYS A 131 -7.61 -4.01 14.81
C LYS A 131 -6.60 -3.15 14.06
N VAL A 132 -7.00 -1.90 13.75
CA VAL A 132 -6.16 -0.90 13.06
C VAL A 132 -5.36 -0.05 14.07
N ASN A 133 -5.70 -0.08 15.36
CA ASN A 133 -5.11 0.82 16.35
C ASN A 133 -3.75 0.30 16.86
N GLN A 134 -2.70 0.94 16.34
CA GLN A 134 -1.35 1.13 16.87
C GLN A 134 -0.73 -0.05 17.65
N ILE A 135 0.14 -0.80 16.97
CA ILE A 135 1.32 -1.32 17.65
C ILE A 135 2.39 -0.24 17.50
N VAL A 136 2.55 0.60 18.52
CA VAL A 136 3.84 1.26 18.74
C VAL A 136 4.82 0.10 18.96
N PRO A 137 5.85 -0.07 18.12
CA PRO A 137 6.89 -1.03 18.46
C PRO A 137 7.41 -0.64 19.85
N LYS A 138 7.53 -1.59 20.77
CA LYS A 138 8.46 -1.41 21.91
C LYS A 138 9.89 -1.51 21.37
N GLU A 139 10.24 -0.67 20.40
CA GLU A 139 11.61 -0.52 19.96
C GLU A 139 12.32 0.27 21.04
N HIS A 140 13.02 -0.46 21.91
CA HIS A 140 13.97 0.14 22.83
C HIS A 140 15.24 0.43 22.03
N TYR A 141 15.38 1.67 21.57
CA TYR A 141 16.63 2.17 21.05
C TYR A 141 17.58 2.38 22.24
N PHE A 142 18.66 1.61 22.32
CA PHE A 142 19.79 1.93 23.17
C PHE A 142 21.00 2.20 22.28
N CYS A 143 21.57 3.39 22.45
CA CYS A 143 22.89 3.74 21.92
C CYS A 143 23.84 3.65 23.11
N THR A 144 24.80 2.73 23.07
CA THR A 144 25.98 2.86 23.92
C THR A 144 26.84 3.95 23.28
N GLN A 145 26.91 5.12 23.91
CA GLN A 145 28.04 6.02 23.70
C GLN A 145 29.29 5.22 24.07
N THR A 146 30.05 4.78 23.07
CA THR A 146 31.45 4.46 23.32
C THR A 146 32.15 5.80 23.44
N ASP A 147 32.49 6.18 24.66
CA ASP A 147 33.42 7.28 24.92
C ASP A 147 34.62 7.12 23.98
N ARG A 148 34.94 8.20 23.26
CA ARG A 148 36.20 8.28 22.54
C ARG A 148 37.30 8.31 23.58
N ALA A 149 38.07 7.22 23.67
CA ALA A 149 39.38 7.20 24.31
C ALA A 149 40.40 7.97 23.45
#